data_AF-A0A7K3RQG8-F1
#
_entry.id   AF-A0A7K3RQG8-F1
#
_cell.length_a   1.000
_cell.length_b   1.000
_cell.length_c   1.000
_cell.angle_alpha   90.00
_cell.angle_beta   90.00
_cell.angle_gamma   90.00
#
_symmetry.space_group_name_H-M   'P 1'
#
loop_
_entity.id
_entity.type
_entity.pdbx_description
1 polymer ?
#
loop_
_entity_poly.entity_id
_entity_poly.type
_entity_poly.pdbx_seq_one_letter_code
_entity_poly.pdbx_strand_id
1 'polypeptide(L)'
;MRTGTGLTEKNLRQLLNEWDPIGVADEVPDEYDCMLAPLLGRLRRGADQAEIAAFLRTELVEHFGLTPSPSEPEAVATRLMALKAEVA
;
A
#
# COMPACT_ATOMS: atom_id res chain seq x y z
N MET A 1 11.67 -5.19 27.45
CA MET A 1 10.63 -4.54 26.63
C MET A 1 10.85 -4.98 25.20
N ARG A 2 9.94 -5.77 24.61
CA ARG A 2 10.09 -6.16 23.19
C ARG A 2 9.68 -4.97 22.34
N THR A 3 10.63 -4.40 21.61
CA THR A 3 10.38 -3.39 20.57
C THR A 3 9.55 -4.06 19.48
N GLY A 4 8.32 -3.57 19.26
CA GLY A 4 7.42 -4.11 18.23
C GLY A 4 7.98 -3.83 16.84
N THR A 5 8.65 -4.82 16.25
CA THR A 5 8.88 -4.89 14.81
C THR A 5 7.59 -5.43 14.20
N GLY A 6 6.86 -4.56 13.53
CA GLY A 6 5.68 -4.92 12.75
C GLY A 6 5.41 -3.80 11.77
N LEU A 7 4.76 -4.11 10.65
CA LEU A 7 4.42 -3.11 9.65
C LEU A 7 3.50 -2.04 10.27
N THR A 8 3.92 -0.78 10.19
CA THR A 8 3.17 0.36 10.76
C THR A 8 2.44 1.16 9.67
N GLU A 9 1.48 2.00 10.08
CA GLU A 9 0.86 3.00 9.21
C GLU A 9 1.90 3.93 8.57
N LYS A 10 2.94 4.31 9.33
CA LYS A 10 4.03 5.16 8.81
C LYS A 10 4.77 4.48 7.67
N ASN A 11 5.09 3.19 7.80
CA ASN A 11 5.78 2.43 6.75
C ASN A 11 4.92 2.32 5.49
N LEU A 12 3.61 2.10 5.66
CA LEU A 12 2.65 2.05 4.55
C LEU A 12 2.49 3.40 3.88
N ARG A 13 2.34 4.49 4.64
CA ARG A 13 2.23 5.84 4.11
C ARG A 13 3.45 6.19 3.28
N GLN A 14 4.65 5.89 3.79
CA GLN A 14 5.88 6.09 3.04
C GLN A 14 5.87 5.30 1.73
N LEU A 15 5.51 4.01 1.76
CA LEU A 15 5.44 3.19 0.54
C LEU A 15 4.47 3.76 -0.50
N LEU A 16 3.30 4.23 -0.06
CA LEU A 16 2.28 4.79 -0.96
C LEU A 16 2.70 6.14 -1.53
N ASN A 17 3.30 7.01 -0.71
CA ASN A 17 3.82 8.30 -1.16
C ASN A 17 5.05 8.16 -2.07
N GLU A 18 5.82 7.08 -1.97
CA GLU A 18 6.90 6.79 -2.92
C GLU A 18 6.39 6.21 -4.25
N TRP A 19 5.22 5.55 -4.22
CA TRP A 19 4.58 5.04 -5.43
C TRP A 19 3.87 6.17 -6.21
N ASP A 20 3.19 7.06 -5.49
CA ASP A 20 2.59 8.31 -5.97
C ASP A 20 1.90 8.23 -7.35
N PRO A 21 0.87 7.39 -7.51
CA PRO A 21 0.20 7.20 -8.80
C PRO A 21 -0.44 8.46 -9.39
N ILE A 22 -0.74 9.48 -8.58
CA ILE A 22 -1.31 10.77 -9.03
C ILE A 22 -0.21 11.84 -9.22
N GLY A 23 0.92 11.74 -8.51
CA GLY A 23 2.01 12.71 -8.59
C GLY A 23 1.85 13.90 -7.62
N VAL A 24 1.15 13.72 -6.49
CA VAL A 24 0.83 14.80 -5.54
C VAL A 24 1.43 14.59 -4.15
N ALA A 25 2.22 13.53 -3.93
CA ALA A 25 2.71 13.18 -2.61
C ALA A 25 3.58 14.26 -1.94
N ASP A 26 4.26 15.10 -2.74
CA ASP A 26 5.06 16.23 -2.25
C ASP A 26 4.21 17.41 -1.76
N GLU A 27 3.01 17.59 -2.31
CA GLU A 27 2.09 18.68 -1.96
C GLU A 27 1.03 18.24 -0.94
N VAL A 28 0.54 17.00 -1.07
CA VAL A 28 -0.55 16.40 -0.29
C VAL A 28 -0.07 15.05 0.26
N PRO A 29 0.70 15.05 1.36
CA PRO A 29 1.36 13.84 1.89
C PRO A 29 0.38 12.83 2.51
N ASP A 30 -0.89 13.18 2.67
CA ASP A 30 -1.97 12.35 3.20
C ASP A 30 -2.97 11.88 2.13
N GLU A 31 -2.74 12.17 0.85
CA GLU A 31 -3.63 11.78 -0.27
C GLU A 31 -3.98 10.28 -0.23
N TYR A 32 -2.98 9.45 0.05
CA TYR A 32 -3.12 7.99 0.03
C TYR A 32 -3.52 7.39 1.39
N ASP A 33 -3.78 8.21 2.41
CA ASP A 33 -4.10 7.73 3.76
C ASP A 33 -5.38 6.89 3.81
N CYS A 34 -6.30 7.12 2.88
CA CYS A 34 -7.52 6.34 2.72
C CYS A 34 -7.27 4.83 2.53
N MET A 35 -6.13 4.45 1.95
CA MET A 35 -5.76 3.05 1.72
C MET A 35 -5.09 2.39 2.93
N LEU A 36 -4.60 3.14 3.92
CA LEU A 36 -3.82 2.61 5.04
C LEU A 36 -4.60 1.62 5.90
N ALA A 37 -5.77 2.03 6.40
CA ALA A 37 -6.59 1.19 7.26
C ALA A 37 -7.10 -0.07 6.52
N PRO A 38 -7.60 0.02 5.26
CA PRO A 38 -7.95 -1.15 4.46
C PRO A 38 -6.77 -2.11 4.20
N LEU A 39 -5.57 -1.60 3.94
CA LEU A 39 -4.37 -2.42 3.73
C LEU A 39 -3.95 -3.14 5.01
N LEU A 40 -3.85 -2.43 6.13
CA LEU A 40 -3.52 -3.04 7.43
C LEU A 40 -4.54 -4.11 7.83
N GLY A 41 -5.82 -3.86 7.61
CA GLY A 41 -6.88 -4.83 7.85
C GLY A 41 -6.67 -6.12 7.05
N ARG A 42 -6.34 -6.02 5.76
CA ARG A 42 -6.05 -7.17 4.88
C ARG A 42 -4.81 -7.93 5.33
N LEU A 43 -3.72 -7.22 5.60
CA LEU A 43 -2.46 -7.85 6.03
C LEU A 43 -2.60 -8.59 7.37
N ARG A 44 -3.39 -8.03 8.31
CA ARG A 44 -3.71 -8.69 9.60
C ARG A 44 -4.56 -9.95 9.42
N ARG A 45 -5.39 -10.02 8.38
CA ARG A 45 -6.18 -11.21 8.02
C ARG A 45 -5.39 -12.25 7.22
N GLY A 46 -4.13 -11.96 6.87
CA GLY A 46 -3.28 -12.87 6.10
C GLY A 46 -3.48 -12.77 4.59
N ALA A 47 -3.97 -11.63 4.08
CA ALA A 47 -4.04 -11.39 2.64
C ALA A 47 -2.69 -11.65 1.95
N ASP A 48 -2.76 -12.29 0.79
CA ASP A 48 -1.60 -12.56 -0.05
C ASP A 48 -1.30 -11.41 -1.01
N GLN A 49 -0.20 -11.53 -1.76
CA GLN A 49 0.22 -10.52 -2.73
C GLN A 49 -0.85 -10.24 -3.80
N ALA A 50 -1.57 -11.25 -4.26
CA ALA A 50 -2.56 -11.11 -5.32
C ALA A 50 -3.79 -10.34 -4.82
N GLU A 51 -4.25 -10.61 -3.59
CA GLU A 51 -5.32 -9.86 -2.95
C GLU A 51 -4.93 -8.38 -2.76
N ILE A 52 -3.70 -8.11 -2.34
CA ILE A 52 -3.20 -6.73 -2.19
C ILE A 52 -3.13 -6.02 -3.55
N ALA A 53 -2.58 -6.66 -4.58
CA ALA A 53 -2.49 -6.08 -5.92
C ALA A 53 -3.88 -5.78 -6.50
N ALA A 54 -4.84 -6.70 -6.31
CA ALA A 54 -6.22 -6.50 -6.72
C ALA A 54 -6.87 -5.31 -6.00
N PHE A 55 -6.67 -5.19 -4.68
CA PHE A 55 -7.15 -4.05 -3.92
C PHE A 55 -6.57 -2.73 -4.43
N LEU A 56 -5.25 -2.64 -4.60
CA LEU A 56 -4.58 -1.42 -5.10
C LEU A 56 -5.12 -1.04 -6.48
N ARG A 57 -5.29 -2.01 -7.38
CA ARG A 57 -5.88 -1.78 -8.69
C ARG A 57 -7.31 -1.24 -8.61
N THR A 58 -8.15 -1.80 -7.74
CA THR A 58 -9.52 -1.33 -7.54
C THR A 58 -9.55 0.11 -7.06
N GLU A 59 -8.73 0.48 -6.07
CA GLU A 59 -8.65 1.88 -5.59
C GLU A 59 -8.21 2.83 -6.71
N LEU A 60 -7.20 2.47 -7.49
CA LEU A 60 -6.75 3.29 -8.63
C LEU A 60 -7.88 3.55 -9.63
N VAL A 61 -8.64 2.51 -10.00
CA VAL A 61 -9.67 2.62 -11.02
C VAL A 61 -10.95 3.25 -10.49
N GLU A 62 -11.45 2.77 -9.36
CA GLU A 62 -12.78 3.12 -8.85
C GLU A 62 -12.77 4.36 -7.97
N HIS A 63 -11.71 4.58 -7.19
CA HIS A 63 -11.61 5.71 -6.27
C HIS A 63 -10.86 6.89 -6.89
N PHE A 64 -9.73 6.64 -7.52
CA PHE A 64 -8.90 7.70 -8.13
C PHE A 64 -9.20 7.97 -9.61
N GLY A 65 -9.99 7.11 -10.27
CA GLY A 65 -10.35 7.28 -11.69
C GLY A 65 -9.17 7.12 -12.66
N LEU A 66 -8.11 6.42 -12.24
CA LEU A 66 -6.89 6.19 -13.01
C LEU A 66 -6.99 4.92 -13.86
N THR A 67 -6.15 4.85 -14.89
CA THR A 67 -5.98 3.63 -15.71
C THR A 67 -4.54 3.12 -15.57
N PRO A 68 -4.23 2.41 -14.48
CA PRO A 68 -2.88 1.92 -14.22
C PRO A 68 -2.51 0.78 -15.17
N SER A 69 -1.21 0.62 -15.42
CA SER A 69 -0.74 -0.61 -16.05
C SER A 69 -0.94 -1.80 -15.09
N PRO A 70 -1.25 -3.01 -15.58
CA PRO A 70 -1.45 -4.16 -14.70
C PRO A 70 -0.25 -4.46 -13.78
N SER A 71 0.97 -4.16 -14.24
CA SER A 71 2.21 -4.38 -13.50
C SER A 71 2.45 -3.41 -12.33
N GLU A 72 1.84 -2.21 -12.35
CA GLU A 72 2.05 -1.20 -11.30
C GLU A 72 1.53 -1.66 -9.93
N PRO A 73 0.25 -2.05 -9.78
CA PRO A 73 -0.28 -2.59 -8.52
C PRO A 73 0.47 -3.84 -8.04
N GLU A 74 0.89 -4.72 -8.97
CA GLU A 74 1.61 -5.95 -8.65
C GLU A 74 3.01 -5.68 -8.10
N ALA A 75 3.73 -4.72 -8.66
CA ALA A 75 5.06 -4.32 -8.17
C ALA A 75 4.98 -3.73 -6.75
N VAL A 76 3.98 -2.88 -6.49
CA VAL A 76 3.78 -2.28 -5.17
C VAL A 76 3.35 -3.32 -4.15
N ALA A 77 2.46 -4.24 -4.53
CA ALA A 77 2.08 -5.37 -3.67
C ALA A 77 3.28 -6.27 -3.34
N THR A 78 4.15 -6.55 -4.31
CA THR A 78 5.41 -7.29 -4.07
C THR A 78 6.27 -6.59 -3.03
N ARG A 79 6.48 -5.28 -3.21
CA ARG A 79 7.29 -4.46 -2.32
C ARG A 79 6.69 -4.39 -0.91
N LEU A 80 5.37 -4.30 -0.79
CA LEU A 80 4.68 -4.34 0.49
C LEU A 80 4.87 -5.67 1.22
N MET A 81 4.78 -6.79 0.50
CA MET A 81 4.96 -8.12 1.09
C MET A 81 6.40 -8.35 1.55
N ALA A 82 7.39 -7.85 0.80
CA ALA A 82 8.79 -7.85 1.22
C ALA A 82 8.99 -7.01 2.50
N LEU A 83 8.46 -5.78 2.52
CA LEU A 83 8.53 -4.89 3.68
C LEU A 83 7.89 -5.53 4.92
N LYS A 84 6.75 -6.20 4.77
CA LYS A 84 6.09 -6.95 5.84
C LYS A 84 6.98 -8.08 6.38
N ALA A 85 7.71 -8.79 5.52
CA ALA A 85 8.60 -9.88 5.92
C ALA A 85 9.85 -9.39 6.65
N GLU A 86 10.38 -8.22 6.28
CA GLU A 86 11.55 -7.61 6.93
C GLU A 86 11.27 -7.11 8.35
N VAL A 87 10.01 -6.75 8.63
CA VAL A 87 9.58 -6.19 9.91
C VAL A 87 8.79 -7.16 10.79
N ALA A 88 8.56 -8.40 10.36
CA ALA A 88 7.85 -9.44 11.12
C ALA A 88 8.78 -10.20 12.08
#